data_AF-Q47J25-F1
#
_entry.id   AF-Q47J25-F1
#
_cell.length_a   1.000
_cell.length_b   1.000
_cell.length_c   1.000
_cell.angle_alpha   90.00
_cell.angle_beta   90.00
_cell.angle_gamma   90.00
#
_symmetry.space_group_name_H-M   'P 1'
#
loop_
_entity.id
_entity.type
_entity.pdbx_description
1 polymer ?
#
loop_
_entity_poly.entity_id
_entity_poly.type
_entity_poly.pdbx_seq_one_letter_code
_entity_poly.pdbx_strand_id
1 'polypeptide(L)'
;MCNWAKIGQNVVTEQIYIHSKLMVVDDRFALLGSANVNDRSLLGERDSEIAVLVIDTDISWRTRVQNGAELLQSKALLQSIAAGLRPRQLFDVPSEPGLCLPYVFVPDNGQEKHAIAMTYRLKEHPDITINLKSETAEPTPEPGGDIRPDAVTNDFRTDLYWGAKVTPSRVKSARSIFHAPARRSLQLDGRPGQETFLAVVRKNATEEDYIYLAVARGNPDTPEAAPDIRFFVEQERENAIKRGIKPLTQDEVLKLARQIAASVGQRRGQ
;
A
#
# COMPACT_ATOMS: atom_id res chain seq x y z
N MET A 1 28.91 -6.26 25.92
CA MET A 1 28.32 -6.62 27.22
C MET A 1 29.42 -7.22 28.08
N CYS A 2 29.51 -6.81 29.34
CA CYS A 2 30.46 -7.38 30.30
C CYS A 2 29.65 -7.94 31.46
N ASN A 3 30.02 -9.13 31.93
CA ASN A 3 29.48 -9.70 33.14
C ASN A 3 30.51 -9.57 34.25
N TRP A 4 30.06 -9.48 35.49
CA TRP A 4 30.95 -9.41 36.64
C TRP A 4 30.58 -10.47 37.67
N ALA A 5 31.59 -10.94 38.39
CA ALA A 5 31.43 -11.88 39.49
C ALA A 5 32.47 -11.60 40.56
N LYS A 6 32.28 -12.17 41.75
CA LYS A 6 33.32 -12.22 42.79
C LYS A 6 33.96 -13.60 42.77
N ILE A 7 35.28 -13.64 42.60
CA ILE A 7 36.07 -14.86 42.76
C ILE A 7 36.95 -14.64 44.00
N GLY A 8 36.59 -15.27 45.10
CA GLY A 8 37.13 -14.97 46.42
C GLY A 8 36.73 -13.57 46.89
N GLN A 9 37.70 -12.75 47.32
CA GLN A 9 37.48 -11.35 47.74
C GLN A 9 37.58 -10.36 46.58
N ASN A 10 38.04 -10.79 45.40
CA ASN A 10 38.27 -9.93 44.26
C ASN A 10 37.03 -9.86 43.37
N VAL A 11 36.68 -8.65 42.95
CA VAL A 11 35.68 -8.43 41.90
C VAL A 11 36.38 -8.55 40.56
N VAL A 12 35.87 -9.42 39.70
CA VAL A 12 36.39 -9.64 38.35
C VAL A 12 35.30 -9.32 37.32
N THR A 13 35.74 -8.88 36.15
CA THR A 13 34.88 -8.62 34.98
C THR A 13 35.41 -9.43 33.81
N GLU A 14 34.50 -9.99 33.01
CA GLU A 14 34.85 -10.69 31.78
C GLU A 14 33.95 -10.23 30.63
N GLN A 15 34.53 -10.21 29.42
CA GLN A 15 33.78 -9.88 28.22
C GLN A 15 32.83 -11.03 27.85
N ILE A 16 31.57 -10.70 27.57
CA ILE A 16 30.64 -11.66 26.95
C ILE A 16 30.98 -11.72 25.46
N TYR A 17 31.48 -12.87 25.02
CA TYR A 17 31.79 -13.12 23.62
C TYR A 17 30.51 -13.42 22.83
N ILE A 18 30.14 -12.51 21.92
CA ILE A 18 28.96 -12.67 21.08
C ILE A 18 29.34 -13.57 19.89
N HIS A 19 28.96 -14.84 19.98
CA HIS A 19 29.16 -15.80 18.90
C HIS A 19 27.93 -15.95 17.98
N SER A 20 26.90 -15.12 18.14
CA SER A 20 25.68 -15.16 17.34
C SER A 20 25.95 -14.79 15.87
N LYS A 21 25.28 -15.49 14.95
CA LYS A 21 25.18 -15.11 13.53
C LYS A 21 23.70 -14.97 13.18
N LEU A 22 23.20 -13.78 13.47
CA LEU A 22 21.79 -13.41 13.36
C LEU A 22 21.69 -12.06 12.67
N MET A 23 20.82 -11.96 11.68
CA MET A 23 20.44 -10.70 11.04
C MET A 23 18.94 -10.51 11.16
N VAL A 24 18.51 -9.36 11.64
CA VAL A 24 17.11 -8.93 11.64
C VAL A 24 16.98 -7.74 10.69
N VAL A 25 16.02 -7.78 9.77
CA VAL A 25 15.75 -6.72 8.80
C VAL A 25 14.29 -6.30 8.92
N ASP A 26 14.08 -5.00 9.17
CA ASP A 26 12.77 -4.34 9.23
C ASP A 26 11.74 -5.03 10.13
N ASP A 27 12.17 -5.68 11.22
CA ASP A 27 11.35 -6.50 12.12
C ASP A 27 10.50 -7.58 11.41
N ARG A 28 10.87 -7.96 10.18
CA ARG A 28 10.09 -8.89 9.34
C ARG A 28 10.87 -10.11 8.86
N PHE A 29 12.18 -9.97 8.78
CA PHE A 29 13.04 -11.05 8.33
C PHE A 29 14.08 -11.32 9.40
N ALA A 30 14.20 -12.57 9.82
CA ALA A 30 15.28 -13.03 10.66
C ALA A 30 16.06 -14.12 9.93
N LEU A 31 17.34 -13.88 9.66
CA LEU A 31 18.26 -14.88 9.15
C LEU A 31 19.09 -15.41 10.32
N LEU A 32 18.97 -16.69 10.61
CA LEU A 32 19.64 -17.38 11.72
C LEU A 32 20.53 -18.46 11.13
N GLY A 33 21.78 -18.58 11.56
CA GLY A 33 22.65 -19.63 11.05
C GLY A 33 24.01 -19.75 11.73
N SER A 34 24.90 -20.48 11.07
CA SER A 34 26.29 -20.68 11.49
C SER A 34 27.27 -19.72 10.78
N ALA A 35 26.88 -19.19 9.62
CA ALA A 35 27.72 -18.36 8.75
C ALA A 35 28.12 -17.02 9.38
N ASN A 36 29.42 -16.78 9.54
CA ASN A 36 29.95 -15.48 9.93
C ASN A 36 29.90 -14.48 8.76
N VAL A 37 29.91 -13.18 9.05
CA VAL A 37 30.04 -12.14 8.01
C VAL A 37 31.52 -12.03 7.58
N ASN A 38 31.97 -12.99 6.77
CA ASN A 38 33.28 -13.00 6.16
C ASN A 38 33.30 -13.93 4.92
N ASP A 39 34.35 -13.80 4.12
CA ASP A 39 34.53 -14.58 2.88
C ASP A 39 34.63 -16.09 3.12
N ARG A 40 35.05 -16.51 4.32
CA ARG A 40 35.18 -17.92 4.66
C ARG A 40 33.81 -18.61 4.76
N SER A 41 32.83 -17.94 5.35
CA SER A 41 31.47 -18.47 5.50
C SER A 41 30.54 -18.10 4.33
N LEU A 42 30.73 -16.95 3.67
CA LEU A 42 29.75 -16.42 2.70
C LEU A 42 30.02 -16.77 1.23
N LEU A 43 31.24 -17.17 0.85
CA LEU A 43 31.56 -17.50 -0.55
C LEU A 43 31.06 -18.90 -0.99
N GLY A 44 30.64 -19.74 -0.04
CA GLY A 44 30.06 -21.07 -0.31
C GLY A 44 31.05 -22.15 -0.77
N GLU A 45 32.26 -21.78 -1.19
CA GLU A 45 33.31 -22.73 -1.64
C GLU A 45 34.28 -23.18 -0.53
N ARG A 46 34.09 -22.67 0.70
CA ARG A 46 34.99 -22.90 1.83
C ARG A 46 34.29 -23.69 2.94
N ASP A 47 33.86 -23.02 4.01
CA ASP A 47 33.21 -23.71 5.12
C ASP A 47 31.77 -24.11 4.74
N SER A 48 31.35 -25.29 5.18
CA SER A 48 29.95 -25.72 5.08
C SER A 48 29.14 -25.03 6.17
N GLU A 49 28.23 -24.15 5.77
CA GLU A 49 27.39 -23.38 6.66
C GLU A 49 25.90 -23.71 6.44
N ILE A 50 25.08 -23.50 7.47
CA ILE A 50 23.63 -23.59 7.37
C ILE A 50 22.99 -22.30 7.86
N ALA A 51 21.94 -21.87 7.18
CA ALA A 51 21.13 -20.74 7.60
C ALA A 51 19.64 -21.00 7.30
N VAL A 52 18.77 -20.44 8.14
CA VAL A 52 17.32 -20.47 8.02
C VAL A 52 16.82 -19.03 7.92
N LEU A 53 16.03 -18.75 6.89
CA LEU A 53 15.30 -17.49 6.76
C LEU A 53 13.90 -17.65 7.36
N VAL A 54 13.63 -16.91 8.43
CA VAL A 54 12.31 -16.77 9.03
C VAL A 54 11.69 -15.48 8.50
N ILE A 55 10.50 -15.60 7.92
CA ILE A 55 9.73 -14.48 7.40
C ILE A 55 8.50 -14.32 8.27
N ASP A 56 8.37 -13.16 8.90
CA ASP A 56 7.15 -12.80 9.60
C ASP A 56 6.05 -12.54 8.56
N THR A 57 5.04 -13.40 8.56
CA THR A 57 3.83 -13.27 7.74
C THR A 57 2.66 -12.69 8.52
N ASP A 58 2.85 -12.32 9.79
CA ASP A 58 1.76 -11.93 10.67
C ASP A 58 1.18 -10.56 10.31
N ILE A 59 -0.14 -10.50 10.42
CA ILE A 59 -0.93 -9.30 10.25
C ILE A 59 -0.91 -8.56 11.59
N SER A 60 -0.19 -7.43 11.65
CA SER A 60 -0.21 -6.58 12.84
C SER A 60 -1.38 -5.60 12.81
N TRP A 61 -2.20 -5.64 13.86
CA TRP A 61 -3.29 -4.71 14.07
C TRP A 61 -2.91 -3.72 15.15
N ARG A 62 -3.17 -2.43 14.90
CA ARG A 62 -2.97 -1.37 15.89
C ARG A 62 -4.22 -0.54 16.01
N THR A 63 -4.72 -0.42 17.23
CA THR A 63 -5.82 0.50 17.55
C THR A 63 -5.22 1.83 17.98
N ARG A 64 -5.72 2.92 17.40
CA ARG A 64 -5.53 4.28 17.91
C ARG A 64 -6.87 4.78 18.40
N VAL A 65 -6.93 5.18 19.67
CA VAL A 65 -8.09 5.83 20.29
C VAL A 65 -7.66 7.24 20.70
N GLN A 66 -8.57 8.22 20.61
CA GLN A 66 -8.25 9.59 20.98
C GLN A 66 -8.37 9.80 22.49
N ASN A 67 -9.21 9.00 23.16
CA ASN A 67 -9.43 9.06 24.61
C ASN A 67 -9.83 7.69 25.21
N GLY A 68 -9.89 7.62 26.55
CA GLY A 68 -10.21 6.39 27.28
C GLY A 68 -11.67 5.91 27.19
N ALA A 69 -12.62 6.80 26.89
CA ALA A 69 -14.03 6.43 26.71
C ALA A 69 -14.25 5.69 25.38
N GLU A 70 -13.58 6.14 24.32
CA GLU A 70 -13.55 5.46 23.01
C GLU A 70 -12.93 4.07 23.09
N LEU A 71 -12.00 3.82 24.02
CA LEU A 71 -11.36 2.51 24.18
C LEU A 71 -12.35 1.41 24.57
N LEU A 72 -13.29 1.70 25.49
CA LEU A 72 -14.30 0.73 25.92
C LEU A 72 -15.29 0.40 24.80
N GLN A 73 -15.71 1.40 24.03
CA GLN A 73 -16.58 1.19 22.85
C GLN A 73 -15.84 0.44 21.73
N SER A 74 -14.58 0.81 21.47
CA SER A 74 -13.75 0.17 20.43
C SER A 74 -13.39 -1.27 20.77
N LYS A 75 -13.32 -1.64 22.05
CA LYS A 75 -12.94 -3.00 22.48
C LYS A 75 -13.90 -4.06 21.96
N ALA A 76 -15.21 -3.82 22.02
CA ALA A 76 -16.21 -4.76 21.53
C ALA A 76 -16.13 -4.92 20.00
N LEU A 77 -15.99 -3.81 19.26
CA LEU A 77 -15.79 -3.82 17.82
C LEU A 77 -14.52 -4.58 17.43
N LEU A 78 -13.40 -4.33 18.11
CA LEU A 78 -12.13 -5.02 17.85
C LEU A 78 -12.21 -6.51 18.15
N GLN A 79 -12.90 -6.90 19.22
CA GLN A 79 -13.14 -8.31 19.53
C GLN A 79 -13.99 -8.98 18.46
N SER A 80 -15.02 -8.29 17.94
CA SER A 80 -15.85 -8.77 16.84
C SER A 80 -15.05 -8.96 15.55
N ILE A 81 -14.28 -7.93 15.16
CA ILE A 81 -13.38 -7.98 14.00
C ILE A 81 -12.41 -9.15 14.16
N ALA A 82 -11.68 -9.22 15.29
CA ALA A 82 -10.67 -10.24 15.54
C ALA A 82 -11.24 -11.66 15.55
N ALA A 83 -12.45 -11.85 16.11
CA ALA A 83 -13.12 -13.15 16.13
C ALA A 83 -13.63 -13.58 14.74
N GLY A 84 -13.97 -12.62 13.88
CA GLY A 84 -14.45 -12.86 12.51
C GLY A 84 -13.32 -13.02 11.48
N LEU A 85 -12.10 -12.57 11.78
CA LEU A 85 -10.98 -12.66 10.84
C LEU A 85 -10.79 -14.10 10.37
N ARG A 86 -10.72 -14.27 9.04
CA ARG A 86 -10.42 -15.57 8.45
C ARG A 86 -9.38 -15.46 7.35
N PRO A 87 -8.49 -16.46 7.22
CA PRO A 87 -7.58 -16.52 6.10
C PRO A 87 -8.37 -16.67 4.80
N ARG A 88 -7.84 -16.09 3.73
CA ARG A 88 -8.32 -16.33 2.37
C ARG A 88 -7.13 -16.53 1.44
N GLN A 89 -7.30 -17.32 0.39
CA GLN A 89 -6.27 -17.43 -0.64
C GLN A 89 -6.28 -16.20 -1.55
N LEU A 90 -5.17 -15.95 -2.26
CA LEU A 90 -5.20 -14.97 -3.34
C LEU A 90 -6.24 -15.38 -4.38
N PHE A 91 -6.95 -14.40 -4.94
CA PHE A 91 -8.02 -14.57 -5.93
C PHE A 91 -9.31 -15.23 -5.43
N ASP A 92 -9.36 -15.74 -4.21
CA ASP A 92 -10.61 -16.20 -3.59
C ASP A 92 -11.48 -15.00 -3.20
N VAL A 93 -12.69 -14.87 -3.76
CA VAL A 93 -13.58 -13.72 -3.53
C VAL A 93 -14.78 -14.20 -2.70
N PRO A 94 -14.81 -13.91 -1.38
CA PRO A 94 -15.90 -14.39 -0.53
C PRO A 94 -17.24 -13.77 -0.93
N SER A 95 -18.35 -14.47 -0.74
CA SER A 95 -19.70 -13.96 -1.09
C SER A 95 -20.38 -13.17 0.03
N GLU A 96 -19.91 -13.30 1.27
CA GLU A 96 -20.49 -12.60 2.43
C GLU A 96 -19.96 -11.16 2.56
N PRO A 97 -20.74 -10.23 3.15
CA PRO A 97 -20.30 -8.85 3.43
C PRO A 97 -19.01 -8.78 4.25
N GLY A 98 -18.13 -7.87 3.87
CA GLY A 98 -16.83 -7.70 4.50
C GLY A 98 -15.75 -7.13 3.59
N LEU A 99 -14.58 -6.92 4.17
CA LEU A 99 -13.43 -6.29 3.55
C LEU A 99 -12.39 -7.34 3.17
N CYS A 100 -11.96 -7.31 1.91
CA CYS A 100 -10.90 -8.19 1.41
C CYS A 100 -9.54 -7.47 1.46
N LEU A 101 -8.61 -8.04 2.21
CA LEU A 101 -7.20 -7.66 2.18
C LEU A 101 -6.39 -8.81 1.58
N PRO A 102 -5.10 -8.61 1.24
CA PRO A 102 -4.23 -9.73 0.88
C PRO A 102 -4.21 -10.76 2.01
N TYR A 103 -4.56 -12.00 1.69
CA TYR A 103 -4.55 -13.18 2.57
C TYR A 103 -5.53 -13.20 3.75
N VAL A 104 -6.28 -12.12 4.00
CA VAL A 104 -7.29 -12.08 5.07
C VAL A 104 -8.61 -11.51 4.58
N PHE A 105 -9.70 -12.05 5.13
CA PHE A 105 -11.03 -11.50 5.01
C PHE A 105 -11.49 -10.99 6.38
N VAL A 106 -12.05 -9.78 6.39
CA VAL A 106 -12.61 -9.14 7.57
C VAL A 106 -14.13 -9.07 7.38
N PRO A 107 -14.92 -9.95 8.01
CA PRO A 107 -16.37 -9.83 7.97
C PRO A 107 -16.80 -8.48 8.54
N ASP A 108 -17.75 -7.83 7.89
CA ASP A 108 -18.38 -6.61 8.38
C ASP A 108 -19.90 -6.68 8.21
N ASN A 109 -20.59 -5.74 8.84
CA ASN A 109 -22.03 -5.54 8.71
C ASN A 109 -22.39 -4.56 7.58
N GLY A 110 -21.41 -4.14 6.76
CA GLY A 110 -21.55 -3.09 5.74
C GLY A 110 -21.77 -1.66 6.26
N GLN A 111 -21.79 -1.44 7.58
CA GLN A 111 -22.01 -0.12 8.21
C GLN A 111 -20.74 0.50 8.79
N GLU A 112 -19.67 -0.27 8.90
CA GLU A 112 -18.42 0.23 9.45
C GLU A 112 -17.68 1.11 8.44
N LYS A 113 -17.21 2.26 8.91
CA LYS A 113 -16.37 3.14 8.10
C LYS A 113 -15.04 2.46 7.81
N HIS A 114 -14.56 2.59 6.57
CA HIS A 114 -13.32 1.96 6.14
C HIS A 114 -12.52 2.86 5.20
N ALA A 115 -11.20 2.67 5.21
CA ALA A 115 -10.27 3.26 4.27
C ALA A 115 -9.22 2.21 3.91
N ILE A 116 -9.41 1.53 2.78
CA ILE A 116 -8.56 0.43 2.33
C ILE A 116 -7.80 0.86 1.11
N ALA A 117 -6.48 0.67 1.13
CA ALA A 117 -5.64 0.82 -0.04
C ALA A 117 -4.82 -0.44 -0.25
N MET A 118 -4.80 -0.95 -1.47
CA MET A 118 -4.00 -2.09 -1.88
C MET A 118 -3.06 -1.68 -3.01
N THR A 119 -1.80 -2.09 -2.90
CA THR A 119 -0.77 -1.81 -3.90
C THR A 119 -0.27 -3.13 -4.46
N TYR A 120 -0.31 -3.27 -5.79
CA TYR A 120 0.18 -4.43 -6.53
C TYR A 120 1.37 -4.02 -7.40
N ARG A 121 2.29 -4.94 -7.61
CA ARG A 121 3.37 -4.82 -8.59
C ARG A 121 3.30 -5.98 -9.55
N LEU A 122 3.39 -5.72 -10.85
CA LEU A 122 3.40 -6.81 -11.84
C LEU A 122 4.72 -7.57 -11.76
N LYS A 123 4.65 -8.90 -11.85
CA LYS A 123 5.85 -9.76 -11.81
C LYS A 123 6.71 -9.57 -13.05
N GLU A 124 6.08 -9.57 -14.21
CA GLU A 124 6.73 -9.46 -15.53
C GLU A 124 7.08 -8.00 -15.89
N HIS A 125 6.37 -7.04 -15.30
CA HIS A 125 6.59 -5.60 -15.47
C HIS A 125 6.80 -4.92 -14.12
N PRO A 126 7.98 -5.07 -13.50
CA PRO A 126 8.28 -4.52 -12.18
C PRO A 126 8.37 -2.98 -12.18
N ASP A 127 8.34 -2.35 -13.36
CA ASP A 127 8.13 -0.92 -13.55
C ASP A 127 6.70 -0.49 -13.21
N ILE A 128 5.73 -1.40 -13.16
CA ILE A 128 4.34 -1.04 -12.96
C ILE A 128 3.89 -1.30 -11.53
N THR A 129 3.44 -0.23 -10.87
CA THR A 129 2.73 -0.28 -9.60
C THR A 129 1.28 0.13 -9.80
N ILE A 130 0.36 -0.66 -9.26
CA ILE A 130 -1.08 -0.41 -9.32
C ILE A 130 -1.55 -0.16 -7.90
N ASN A 131 -2.34 0.89 -7.68
CA ASN A 131 -2.97 1.14 -6.39
C ASN A 131 -4.48 1.31 -6.57
N LEU A 132 -5.24 0.65 -5.72
CA LEU A 132 -6.68 0.83 -5.58
C LEU A 132 -6.97 1.21 -4.14
N LYS A 133 -7.62 2.36 -3.95
CA LYS A 133 -8.14 2.82 -2.67
C LYS A 133 -9.66 2.90 -2.73
N SER A 134 -10.31 2.33 -1.71
CA SER A 134 -11.71 2.52 -1.37
C SER A 134 -11.80 3.16 0.01
N GLU A 135 -12.58 4.20 0.16
CA GLU A 135 -12.75 4.93 1.42
C GLU A 135 -14.20 5.33 1.57
N THR A 136 -14.81 5.13 2.74
CA THR A 136 -16.17 5.59 3.03
C THR A 136 -16.35 7.02 2.54
N ALA A 137 -17.45 7.27 1.82
CA ALA A 137 -17.63 8.53 1.12
C ALA A 137 -17.55 9.72 2.07
N GLU A 138 -16.83 10.76 1.65
CA GLU A 138 -16.79 12.01 2.40
C GLU A 138 -18.20 12.61 2.50
N PRO A 139 -18.66 13.01 3.70
CA PRO A 139 -19.94 13.67 3.86
C PRO A 139 -19.95 14.99 3.11
N THR A 140 -21.14 15.43 2.70
CA THR A 140 -21.30 16.77 2.14
C THR A 140 -20.95 17.80 3.22
N PRO A 141 -20.01 18.74 2.94
CA PRO A 141 -19.70 19.81 3.88
C PRO A 141 -20.94 20.61 4.30
N GLU A 142 -20.97 21.08 5.54
CA GLU A 142 -22.07 21.91 6.01
C GLU A 142 -22.07 23.31 5.35
N PRO A 143 -23.24 23.87 5.01
CA PRO A 143 -23.32 25.25 4.53
C PRO A 143 -22.74 26.24 5.55
N GLY A 144 -21.85 27.12 5.10
CA GLY A 144 -21.20 28.13 5.95
C GLY A 144 -19.86 27.69 6.58
N GLY A 145 -19.40 26.47 6.33
CA GLY A 145 -18.05 26.02 6.67
C GLY A 145 -16.97 26.50 5.68
N ASP A 146 -15.71 26.15 5.97
CA ASP A 146 -14.53 26.52 5.15
C ASP A 146 -14.55 25.90 3.73
N ILE A 147 -15.27 24.79 3.56
CA ILE A 147 -15.41 24.09 2.28
C ILE A 147 -16.85 24.21 1.83
N ARG A 148 -17.06 24.72 0.61
CA ARG A 148 -18.41 24.80 0.03
C ARG A 148 -18.94 23.38 -0.27
N PRO A 149 -20.24 23.12 -0.07
CA PRO A 149 -20.84 21.80 -0.31
C PRO A 149 -20.60 21.25 -1.74
N ASP A 150 -20.54 22.14 -2.74
CA ASP A 150 -20.33 21.82 -4.15
C ASP A 150 -18.86 21.64 -4.55
N ALA A 151 -17.91 21.92 -3.65
CA ALA A 151 -16.47 21.87 -3.94
C ALA A 151 -15.90 20.44 -3.92
N VAL A 152 -16.59 19.49 -3.28
CA VAL A 152 -16.14 18.10 -3.16
C VAL A 152 -16.44 17.37 -4.47
N THR A 153 -15.58 17.49 -5.48
CA THR A 153 -15.81 16.93 -6.81
C THR A 153 -14.74 15.90 -7.21
N ASN A 154 -14.92 15.26 -8.38
CA ASN A 154 -13.86 14.47 -9.01
C ASN A 154 -12.66 15.36 -9.38
N ASP A 155 -12.88 16.61 -9.80
CA ASP A 155 -11.80 17.56 -10.07
C ASP A 155 -10.99 17.87 -8.81
N PHE A 156 -11.67 18.13 -7.68
CA PHE A 156 -11.00 18.36 -6.40
C PHE A 156 -10.13 17.17 -5.98
N ARG A 157 -10.65 15.94 -6.10
CA ARG A 157 -9.91 14.70 -5.80
C ARG A 157 -8.70 14.51 -6.70
N THR A 158 -8.86 14.77 -8.00
CA THR A 158 -7.79 14.75 -8.99
C THR A 158 -6.69 15.74 -8.64
N ASP A 159 -7.06 16.97 -8.27
CA ASP A 159 -6.11 18.03 -7.92
C ASP A 159 -5.40 17.76 -6.60
N LEU A 160 -6.07 17.19 -5.60
CA LEU A 160 -5.43 16.73 -4.37
C LEU A 160 -4.37 15.65 -4.64
N TYR A 161 -4.69 14.67 -5.49
CA TYR A 161 -3.74 13.62 -5.85
C TYR A 161 -2.52 14.19 -6.56
N TRP A 162 -2.74 15.01 -7.61
CA TRP A 162 -1.64 15.58 -8.37
C TRP A 162 -0.83 16.60 -7.57
N GLY A 163 -1.47 17.40 -6.71
CA GLY A 163 -0.78 18.32 -5.80
C GLY A 163 0.18 17.61 -4.84
N ALA A 164 -0.13 16.38 -4.42
CA ALA A 164 0.75 15.56 -3.59
C ALA A 164 1.81 14.77 -4.39
N LYS A 165 1.55 14.51 -5.68
CA LYS A 165 2.41 13.66 -6.53
C LYS A 165 3.39 14.46 -7.39
N VAL A 166 2.95 15.57 -7.94
CA VAL A 166 3.68 16.43 -8.88
C VAL A 166 4.19 17.65 -8.12
N THR A 167 5.13 17.41 -7.20
CA THR A 167 5.78 18.47 -6.43
C THR A 167 7.17 18.75 -6.99
N PRO A 168 7.71 19.99 -6.84
CA PRO A 168 9.09 20.29 -7.23
C PRO A 168 10.16 19.43 -6.52
N SER A 169 9.82 18.83 -5.38
CA SER A 169 10.69 17.89 -4.67
C SER A 169 10.75 16.50 -5.30
N ARG A 170 9.71 16.09 -6.06
CA ARG A 170 9.55 14.74 -6.62
C ARG A 170 9.81 14.67 -8.13
N VAL A 171 9.41 15.70 -8.88
CA VAL A 171 9.47 15.70 -10.36
C VAL A 171 10.12 16.98 -10.89
N LYS A 172 10.82 16.87 -12.02
CA LYS A 172 11.35 17.99 -12.82
C LYS A 172 10.25 18.62 -13.67
N SER A 173 9.41 17.79 -14.28
CA SER A 173 8.32 18.22 -15.15
C SER A 173 7.20 17.19 -15.16
N ALA A 174 6.00 17.66 -15.49
CA ALA A 174 4.86 16.82 -15.79
C ALA A 174 4.07 17.44 -16.94
N ARG A 175 3.57 16.60 -17.85
CA ARG A 175 2.67 17.02 -18.94
C ARG A 175 1.52 16.05 -19.07
N SER A 176 0.34 16.57 -19.42
CA SER A 176 -0.79 15.72 -19.76
C SER A 176 -0.53 14.97 -21.06
N ILE A 177 -0.80 13.66 -21.06
CA ILE A 177 -0.90 12.84 -22.27
C ILE A 177 -2.22 13.10 -22.97
N PHE A 178 -3.29 13.31 -22.19
CA PHE A 178 -4.56 13.73 -22.76
C PHE A 178 -4.46 15.20 -23.18
N HIS A 179 -4.48 15.44 -24.48
CA HIS A 179 -4.71 16.77 -25.04
C HIS A 179 -6.11 17.27 -24.67
N ALA A 180 -6.35 18.58 -24.78
CA ALA A 180 -7.59 19.23 -24.36
C ALA A 180 -8.84 18.44 -24.80
N PRO A 181 -9.68 17.95 -23.86
CA PRO A 181 -9.56 18.12 -22.40
C PRO A 181 -8.56 17.14 -21.74
N ALA A 182 -7.72 17.68 -20.84
CA ALA A 182 -6.73 16.89 -20.09
C ALA A 182 -7.35 15.94 -19.06
N ARG A 183 -8.58 16.24 -18.63
CA ARG A 183 -9.40 15.39 -17.77
C ARG A 183 -10.53 14.82 -18.61
N ARG A 184 -10.75 13.51 -18.55
CA ARG A 184 -11.80 12.84 -19.33
C ARG A 184 -12.76 12.10 -18.41
N SER A 185 -14.00 11.96 -18.83
CA SER A 185 -14.98 11.15 -18.11
C SER A 185 -14.69 9.66 -18.32
N LEU A 186 -14.86 8.86 -17.27
CA LEU A 186 -14.93 7.40 -17.35
C LEU A 186 -16.08 6.87 -16.50
N GLN A 187 -16.43 5.61 -16.68
CA GLN A 187 -17.19 4.86 -15.68
C GLN A 187 -16.21 4.09 -14.79
N LEU A 188 -16.30 4.30 -13.48
CA LEU A 188 -15.49 3.59 -12.48
C LEU A 188 -16.43 3.12 -11.37
N ASP A 189 -16.41 1.83 -11.03
CA ASP A 189 -17.37 1.27 -10.06
C ASP A 189 -18.84 1.57 -10.43
N GLY A 190 -19.17 1.45 -11.72
CA GLY A 190 -20.53 1.66 -12.23
C GLY A 190 -21.03 3.11 -12.27
N ARG A 191 -20.22 4.09 -11.86
CA ARG A 191 -20.62 5.50 -11.70
C ARG A 191 -19.72 6.48 -12.47
N PRO A 192 -20.17 7.72 -12.68
CA PRO A 192 -19.37 8.76 -13.31
C PRO A 192 -18.08 9.06 -12.54
N GLY A 193 -16.96 8.79 -13.17
CA GLY A 193 -15.62 9.08 -12.70
C GLY A 193 -14.87 10.04 -13.63
N GLN A 194 -13.64 10.34 -13.26
CA GLN A 194 -12.71 11.15 -14.05
C GLN A 194 -11.36 10.44 -14.18
N GLU A 195 -10.82 10.37 -15.39
CA GLU A 195 -9.45 9.91 -15.66
C GLU A 195 -8.53 11.07 -16.06
N THR A 196 -7.27 10.93 -15.65
CA THR A 196 -6.14 11.77 -16.10
C THR A 196 -4.93 10.88 -16.36
N PHE A 197 -4.06 11.30 -17.26
CA PHE A 197 -2.87 10.55 -17.61
C PHE A 197 -1.71 11.50 -17.88
N LEU A 198 -0.66 11.42 -17.06
CA LEU A 198 0.50 12.30 -17.13
C LEU A 198 1.75 11.53 -17.55
N ALA A 199 2.58 12.16 -18.37
CA ALA A 199 4.01 11.87 -18.43
C ALA A 199 4.73 12.74 -17.39
N VAL A 200 5.63 12.14 -16.63
CA VAL A 200 6.40 12.82 -15.58
C VAL A 200 7.88 12.52 -15.74
N VAL A 201 8.74 13.52 -15.61
CA VAL A 201 10.19 13.32 -15.50
C VAL A 201 10.56 13.42 -14.03
N ARG A 202 10.96 12.31 -13.41
CA ARG A 202 11.36 12.29 -11.99
C ARG A 202 12.62 13.12 -11.76
N LYS A 203 12.84 13.60 -10.54
CA LYS A 203 13.94 14.52 -10.20
C LYS A 203 15.33 14.03 -10.63
N ASN A 204 15.59 12.72 -10.54
CA ASN A 204 16.89 12.13 -10.90
C ASN A 204 16.86 11.40 -12.26
N ALA A 205 15.76 11.49 -13.00
CA ALA A 205 15.59 10.84 -14.29
C ALA A 205 15.75 11.84 -15.45
N THR A 206 16.01 11.30 -16.64
CA THR A 206 16.01 12.02 -17.93
C THR A 206 14.82 11.64 -18.80
N GLU A 207 14.23 10.47 -18.54
CA GLU A 207 13.12 9.93 -19.32
C GLU A 207 11.78 10.08 -18.59
N GLU A 208 10.69 10.03 -19.36
CA GLU A 208 9.33 10.17 -18.86
C GLU A 208 8.80 8.86 -18.30
N ASP A 209 8.34 8.83 -17.05
CA ASP A 209 7.44 7.78 -16.57
C ASP A 209 5.98 8.18 -16.80
N TYR A 210 5.09 7.20 -16.87
CA TYR A 210 3.66 7.43 -17.08
C TYR A 210 2.85 7.13 -15.81
N ILE A 211 1.95 8.05 -15.45
CA ILE A 211 1.06 7.91 -14.29
C ILE A 211 -0.38 8.14 -14.74
N TYR A 212 -1.19 7.08 -14.65
CA TYR A 212 -2.63 7.10 -14.88
C TYR A 212 -3.37 7.22 -13.54
N LEU A 213 -4.39 8.07 -13.48
CA LEU A 213 -5.27 8.22 -12.34
C LEU A 213 -6.72 8.13 -12.82
N ALA A 214 -7.54 7.37 -12.09
CA ALA A 214 -8.98 7.43 -12.16
C ALA A 214 -9.57 7.65 -10.75
N VAL A 215 -10.56 8.53 -10.65
CA VAL A 215 -11.27 8.81 -9.39
C VAL A 215 -12.78 8.76 -9.62
N ALA A 216 -13.52 8.32 -8.60
CA ALA A 216 -14.97 8.42 -8.56
C ALA A 216 -15.41 8.82 -7.15
N ARG A 217 -16.15 9.92 -7.06
CA ARG A 217 -16.75 10.39 -5.82
C ARG A 217 -17.81 9.38 -5.30
N GLY A 218 -17.79 9.13 -4.01
CA GLY A 218 -18.79 8.37 -3.27
C GLY A 218 -20.14 9.07 -3.14
N ASN A 219 -21.17 8.34 -2.69
CA ASN A 219 -22.44 8.95 -2.37
C ASN A 219 -22.46 9.37 -0.89
N PRO A 220 -22.48 10.68 -0.57
CA PRO A 220 -22.53 11.14 0.82
C PRO A 220 -23.81 10.71 1.56
N ASP A 221 -24.89 10.40 0.85
CA ASP A 221 -26.16 9.96 1.45
C ASP A 221 -26.14 8.48 1.85
N THR A 222 -25.25 7.69 1.23
CA THR A 222 -25.05 6.26 1.52
C THR A 222 -23.54 5.94 1.55
N PRO A 223 -22.80 6.51 2.52
CA PRO A 223 -21.35 6.66 2.40
C PRO A 223 -20.57 5.35 2.49
N GLU A 224 -21.07 4.36 3.23
CA GLU A 224 -20.47 3.02 3.31
C GLU A 224 -20.82 2.15 2.08
N ALA A 225 -22.04 2.30 1.54
CA ALA A 225 -22.51 1.53 0.39
C ALA A 225 -21.94 2.01 -0.95
N ALA A 226 -21.55 3.29 -1.04
CA ALA A 226 -20.95 3.89 -2.22
C ALA A 226 -19.71 4.71 -1.85
N PRO A 227 -18.59 4.06 -1.51
CA PRO A 227 -17.36 4.71 -1.03
C PRO A 227 -16.68 5.55 -2.11
N ASP A 228 -15.84 6.51 -1.75
CA ASP A 228 -14.89 7.14 -2.67
C ASP A 228 -13.88 6.11 -3.23
N ILE A 229 -13.66 6.14 -4.55
CA ILE A 229 -12.69 5.25 -5.23
C ILE A 229 -11.59 6.09 -5.85
N ARG A 230 -10.35 5.67 -5.60
CA ARG A 230 -9.16 6.16 -6.30
C ARG A 230 -8.35 4.99 -6.81
N PHE A 231 -8.10 4.99 -8.11
CA PHE A 231 -7.29 4.00 -8.78
C PHE A 231 -6.15 4.70 -9.51
N PHE A 232 -4.92 4.20 -9.39
CA PHE A 232 -3.83 4.68 -10.22
C PHE A 232 -2.89 3.56 -10.67
N VAL A 233 -2.29 3.78 -11.84
CA VAL A 233 -1.14 3.01 -12.33
C VAL A 233 0.03 3.95 -12.45
N GLU A 234 1.13 3.64 -11.77
CA GLU A 234 2.34 4.43 -11.76
C GLU A 234 3.49 3.59 -12.33
N GLN A 235 4.18 4.13 -13.34
CA GLN A 235 5.39 3.55 -13.88
C GLN A 235 6.63 4.08 -13.15
N GLU A 236 7.59 3.20 -12.88
CA GLU A 236 8.95 3.50 -12.46
C GLU A 236 9.91 2.65 -13.30
N ARG A 237 10.24 3.14 -14.51
CA ARG A 237 10.94 2.36 -15.55
C ARG A 237 12.27 1.76 -15.10
N GLU A 238 12.97 2.42 -14.18
CA GLU A 238 14.23 1.92 -13.64
C GLU A 238 14.10 0.52 -13.01
N ASN A 239 12.95 0.19 -12.44
CA ASN A 239 12.72 -1.12 -11.84
C ASN A 239 12.72 -2.26 -12.86
N ALA A 240 12.28 -2.00 -14.10
CA ALA A 240 12.37 -2.95 -15.21
C ALA A 240 13.78 -2.98 -15.81
N ILE A 241 14.37 -1.80 -16.05
CA ILE A 241 15.72 -1.69 -16.64
C ILE A 241 16.77 -2.41 -15.80
N LYS A 242 16.74 -2.26 -14.47
CA LYS A 242 17.65 -2.95 -13.53
C LYS A 242 17.56 -4.47 -13.59
N ARG A 243 16.51 -5.01 -14.20
CA ARG A 243 16.28 -6.46 -14.38
C ARG A 243 16.40 -6.91 -15.84
N GLY A 244 16.88 -6.04 -16.74
CA GLY A 244 16.97 -6.34 -18.17
C GLY A 244 15.62 -6.45 -18.87
N ILE A 245 14.55 -5.94 -18.25
CA ILE A 245 13.19 -5.96 -18.80
C ILE A 245 12.92 -4.61 -19.48
N LYS A 246 12.34 -4.65 -20.68
CA LYS A 246 11.91 -3.44 -21.38
C LYS A 246 10.70 -2.82 -20.65
N PRO A 247 10.77 -1.56 -20.21
CA PRO A 247 9.63 -0.88 -19.60
C PRO A 247 8.43 -0.79 -20.56
N LEU A 248 7.22 -0.75 -20.00
CA LEU A 248 6.02 -0.53 -20.82
C LEU A 248 6.05 0.84 -21.51
N THR A 249 5.55 0.88 -22.73
CA THR A 249 5.32 2.12 -23.47
C THR A 249 4.10 2.88 -22.91
N GLN A 250 3.97 4.16 -23.29
CA GLN A 250 2.83 5.00 -22.92
C GLN A 250 1.47 4.32 -23.20
N ASP A 251 1.33 3.74 -24.39
CA ASP A 251 0.07 3.15 -24.84
C ASP A 251 -0.23 1.83 -24.13
N GLU A 252 0.80 1.04 -23.81
CA GLU A 252 0.66 -0.19 -23.02
C GLU A 252 0.24 0.13 -21.58
N VAL A 253 0.82 1.15 -20.96
CA VAL A 253 0.41 1.63 -19.62
C VAL A 253 -1.05 2.08 -19.64
N LEU A 254 -1.45 2.89 -20.63
CA LEU A 254 -2.83 3.38 -20.75
C LEU A 254 -3.82 2.24 -20.97
N LYS A 255 -3.49 1.30 -21.87
CA LYS A 255 -4.33 0.13 -22.15
C LYS A 255 -4.53 -0.72 -20.91
N LEU A 256 -3.44 -1.05 -20.21
CA LEU A 256 -3.46 -1.80 -18.97
C LEU A 256 -4.32 -1.08 -17.91
N ALA A 257 -4.08 0.22 -17.71
CA ALA A 257 -4.77 0.99 -16.68
C ALA A 257 -6.28 1.04 -16.92
N ARG A 258 -6.72 1.27 -18.16
CA ARG A 258 -8.15 1.29 -18.52
C ARG A 258 -8.80 -0.09 -18.41
N GLN A 259 -8.10 -1.15 -18.79
CA GLN A 259 -8.61 -2.52 -18.61
C GLN A 259 -8.87 -2.83 -17.14
N ILE A 260 -7.94 -2.46 -16.25
CA ILE A 260 -8.12 -2.66 -14.81
C ILE A 260 -9.23 -1.76 -14.27
N ALA A 261 -9.22 -0.46 -14.61
CA ALA A 261 -10.24 0.48 -14.16
C ALA A 261 -11.67 0.03 -14.54
N ALA A 262 -11.85 -0.50 -15.76
CA ALA A 262 -13.13 -1.04 -16.22
C ALA A 262 -13.59 -2.30 -15.47
N SER A 263 -12.67 -3.02 -14.81
CA SER A 263 -12.98 -4.19 -13.98
C SER A 263 -13.26 -3.85 -12.51
N VAL A 264 -13.04 -2.60 -12.09
CA VAL A 264 -13.31 -2.17 -10.72
C VAL A 264 -14.81 -2.06 -10.51
N GLY A 265 -15.31 -2.77 -9.51
CA GLY A 265 -16.72 -2.76 -9.10
C GLY A 265 -16.90 -3.25 -7.67
N GLN A 266 -18.02 -2.89 -7.05
CA GLN A 266 -18.47 -3.48 -5.78
C GLN A 266 -18.67 -5.00 -5.93
N ARG A 267 -18.38 -5.71 -4.85
CA ARG A 267 -18.53 -7.16 -4.81
C ARG A 267 -20.00 -7.53 -4.74
N ARG A 268 -20.44 -8.49 -5.55
CA ARG A 268 -21.82 -9.01 -5.52
C ARG A 268 -22.14 -9.58 -4.13
N GLY A 269 -23.21 -9.08 -3.49
CA GLY A 269 -23.63 -9.50 -2.16
C GLY A 269 -23.31 -8.52 -1.02
N GLN A 270 -22.66 -7.39 -1.33
CA GLN A 270 -22.67 -6.17 -0.50
C GLN A 270 -23.83 -5.26 -0.90
#